data_AF-A0A7V0LQZ4-F1
#
_entry.id   AF-A0A7V0LQZ4-F1
#
_cell.length_a   1.000
_cell.length_b   1.000
_cell.length_c   1.000
_cell.angle_alpha   90.00
_cell.angle_beta   90.00
_cell.angle_gamma   90.00
#
_symmetry.space_group_name_H-M   'P 1'
#
loop_
_entity.id
_entity.type
_entity.pdbx_description
1 polymer ?
#
loop_
_entity_poly.entity_id
_entity_poly.type
_entity_poly.pdbx_seq_one_letter_code
_entity_poly.pdbx_strand_id
1 'polypeptide(L)' 'MSREIRAPRGTTLNTKGWLQEAVLRCLMNNLDPEVAENPDELIV' A
#
# COMPACT_ATOMS: atom_id res chain seq x y z
N MET A 1 6.50 5.76 16.82
CA MET A 1 5.68 6.33 15.73
C MET A 1 5.69 5.31 14.62
N SER A 2 4.61 4.52 14.51
CA SER A 2 4.42 3.66 13.35
C SER A 2 4.24 4.54 12.10
N ARG A 3 4.74 4.06 10.97
CA ARG A 3 4.59 4.76 9.69
C ARG A 3 3.24 4.37 9.11
N GLU A 4 2.32 5.31 8.97
CA GLU A 4 1.08 5.09 8.23
C GLU A 4 1.39 4.73 6.76
N ILE A 5 0.89 3.58 6.32
CA ILE A 5 1.05 3.08 4.95
C ILE A 5 -0.27 3.29 4.22
N ARG A 6 -0.26 3.93 3.05
CA ARG A 6 -1.42 4.05 2.16
C ARG A 6 -1.00 3.88 0.71
N ALA A 7 -1.82 3.18 -0.08
CA ALA A 7 -1.51 2.93 -1.49
C ALA A 7 -1.54 4.22 -2.33
N PRO A 8 -0.54 4.46 -3.22
CA PRO A 8 -0.57 5.56 -4.17
C PRO A 8 -1.83 5.56 -5.04
N ARG A 9 -2.39 6.74 -5.29
CA ARG A 9 -3.61 6.95 -6.09
C ARG A 9 -3.32 7.70 -7.39
N GLY A 10 -4.26 7.65 -8.34
CA GLY A 10 -4.11 8.31 -9.65
C GLY A 10 -3.23 7.54 -10.64
N THR A 11 -2.89 8.18 -11.75
CA THR A 11 -2.20 7.54 -12.90
C THR A 11 -0.67 7.67 -12.89
N THR A 12 -0.10 8.43 -11.95
CA THR A 12 1.35 8.56 -11.80
C THR A 12 1.96 7.26 -11.25
N LEU A 13 3.02 6.77 -11.89
CA LEU A 13 3.73 5.56 -11.49
C LEU A 13 4.86 5.87 -10.50
N ASN A 14 5.01 5.00 -9.49
CA ASN A 14 6.16 4.97 -8.58
C ASN A 14 7.18 3.89 -8.98
N THR A 15 6.76 3.00 -9.86
CA THR A 15 7.55 1.89 -10.40
C THR A 15 7.75 2.05 -11.92
N LYS A 16 8.48 1.11 -12.55
CA LYS A 16 8.81 1.18 -13.99
C LYS A 16 7.66 0.78 -14.92
N GLY A 17 6.53 0.31 -14.38
CA GLY A 17 5.41 -0.16 -15.19
C GLY A 17 4.22 -0.62 -14.37
N TRP A 18 3.07 -0.76 -15.02
CA TRP A 18 1.79 -1.02 -14.34
C TRP A 18 1.71 -2.35 -13.62
N LEU A 19 2.37 -3.40 -14.12
CA LEU A 19 2.43 -4.70 -13.45
C LEU A 19 3.14 -4.60 -12.10
N GLN A 20 4.29 -3.90 -12.05
CA GLN A 20 5.00 -3.67 -10.80
C GLN A 20 4.23 -2.72 -9.88
N GLU A 21 3.61 -1.68 -10.44
CA GLU A 21 2.80 -0.71 -9.70
C GLU A 21 1.59 -1.39 -9.05
N ALA A 22 0.92 -2.30 -9.75
CA ALA A 22 -0.24 -3.02 -9.23
C ALA A 22 0.14 -3.84 -7.99
N VAL A 23 1.27 -4.56 -8.04
CA VAL A 23 1.77 -5.33 -6.88
C VAL A 23 2.06 -4.39 -5.71
N LEU A 24 2.75 -3.27 -5.95
CA LEU A 24 3.03 -2.28 -4.92
C LEU A 24 1.74 -1.74 -4.29
N ARG A 25 0.77 -1.32 -5.11
CA ARG A 25 -0.49 -0.74 -4.64
C ARG A 25 -1.33 -1.75 -3.87
N CYS A 26 -1.43 -3.00 -4.34
CA CYS A 26 -2.14 -4.04 -3.60
C CYS A 26 -1.47 -4.35 -2.25
N LEU A 27 -0.13 -4.46 -2.22
CA LEU A 27 0.60 -4.67 -0.97
C LEU A 27 0.37 -3.53 0.02
N MET A 28 0.48 -2.28 -0.43
CA MET A 28 0.26 -1.11 0.43
C MET A 28 -1.21 -0.95 0.84
N ASN A 29 -2.16 -1.37 0.01
CA ASN A 29 -3.58 -1.33 0.32
C ASN A 29 -3.94 -2.32 1.43
N ASN A 30 -3.31 -3.49 1.46
CA ASN A 30 -3.48 -4.45 2.57
C ASN A 30 -3.07 -3.86 3.93
N LEU A 31 -2.16 -2.88 3.94
CA LEU A 31 -1.64 -2.25 5.17
C LEU A 31 -2.21 -0.83 5.40
N ASP A 32 -3.23 -0.44 4.64
CA ASP A 32 -3.94 0.83 4.88
C ASP A 32 -4.69 0.73 6.22
N PRO A 33 -4.61 1.72 7.13
CA PRO A 33 -5.32 1.69 8.42
C PRO A 33 -6.84 1.53 8.32
N GLU A 34 -7.43 1.82 7.16
CA GLU A 34 -8.86 1.60 6.89
C GLU A 34 -9.17 0.17 6.40
N VAL A 35 -8.15 -0.65 6.14
CA VAL A 35 -8.24 -2.01 5.60
C VAL A 35 -7.69 -3.05 6.58
N ALA A 36 -6.49 -2.81 7.13
CA ALA A 36 -5.75 -3.73 7.97
C ALA A 36 -6.30 -3.83 9.40
N GLU A 37 -6.31 -5.03 9.99
CA GLU A 37 -6.66 -5.25 11.40
C GLU A 37 -5.64 -4.60 12.36
N ASN A 38 -4.34 -4.76 12.10
CA ASN A 38 -3.27 -4.11 12.88
C ASN A 38 -2.05 -3.80 11.98
N PRO A 39 -2.07 -2.66 11.26
CA PRO A 39 -1.03 -2.32 10.28
C PRO A 39 0.35 -2.08 10.91
N ASP A 40 0.40 -1.70 12.19
CA ASP A 40 1.65 -1.45 12.93
C ASP A 40 2.48 -2.73 13.13
N GLU A 41 1.81 -3.88 13.20
CA GLU A 41 2.43 -5.21 13.26
C GLU A 41 2.37 -5.94 11.92
N LEU A 42 2.01 -5.25 10.83
CA LEU A 42 1.88 -5.79 9.47
C LEU A 42 0.81 -6.90 9.36
N ILE A 43 -0.20 -6.85 10.22
CA ILE A 43 -1.35 -7.75 10.22
C ILE A 43 -2.47 -7.12 9.40
N VAL A 44 -2.96 -7.86 8.41
CA VAL A 44 -4.06 -7.47 7.50
C VAL A 44 -5.39 -7.94 8.06
#